data_AF-A0A7C1Z7G1-F1
#
_entry.id   AF-A0A7C1Z7G1-F1
#
_cell.length_a   1.000
_cell.length_b   1.000
_cell.length_c   1.000
_cell.angle_alpha   90.00
_cell.angle_beta   90.00
_cell.angle_gamma   90.00
#
_symmetry.space_group_name_H-M   'P 1'
#
loop_
_entity.id
_entity.type
_entity.pdbx_description
1 polymer ?
#
loop_
_entity_poly.entity_id
_entity_poly.type
_entity_poly.pdbx_seq_one_letter_code
_entity_poly.pdbx_strand_id
1 'polypeptide(L)' 'MWCIAGQSKIYGNPYLWPLLYKANSGSIKDADLIYPAQVLTVDRAASDGEKGRADKHAHNRGPWQIGVVEESDKAYLAGG' A
#
# COMPACT_ATOMS: atom_id res chain seq x y z
N MET A 1 3.85 -5.58 2.33
CA MET A 1 3.48 -4.23 2.81
C MET A 1 2.31 -4.19 3.81
N TRP A 2 1.32 -5.09 3.70
CA TRP A 2 0.12 -5.20 4.56
C TRP A 2 0.37 -5.03 6.07
N CYS A 3 1.32 -5.81 6.64
CA CYS A 3 1.61 -5.76 8.07
C CYS A 3 2.14 -4.40 8.53
N ILE A 4 2.81 -3.63 7.66
CA ILE A 4 3.33 -2.30 8.01
C ILE A 4 2.16 -1.31 8.10
N ALA A 5 1.25 -1.32 7.13
CA ALA A 5 0.05 -0.48 7.17
C ALA A 5 -0.87 -0.81 8.35
N GLY A 6 -0.98 -2.11 8.70
CA GLY A 6 -1.76 -2.59 9.84
C GLY A 6 -1.20 -2.21 11.20
N GLN A 7 0.05 -1.74 11.30
CA GLN A 7 0.59 -1.26 12.57
C GLN A 7 -0.15 0.01 13.01
N SER A 8 -0.62 0.04 14.25
CA SER A 8 -1.32 1.20 14.84
C SER A 8 -0.49 2.49 14.76
N LYS A 9 0.84 2.41 14.85
CA LYS A 9 1.76 3.55 14.68
C LYS A 9 1.85 4.09 13.25
N ILE A 10 1.40 3.35 12.25
CA ILE A 10 1.43 3.74 10.83
C ILE A 10 0.05 4.22 10.42
N TYR A 11 -0.88 3.29 10.17
CA TYR A 11 -2.28 3.58 9.88
C TYR A 11 -3.26 2.81 10.77
N GLY A 12 -2.84 1.72 11.41
CA GLY A 12 -3.72 0.84 12.18
C GLY A 12 -4.72 0.05 11.33
N ASN A 13 -4.66 0.22 10.00
CA ASN A 13 -5.52 -0.46 9.06
C ASN A 13 -4.67 -1.06 7.93
N PRO A 14 -4.59 -2.39 7.83
CA PRO A 14 -3.81 -3.03 6.78
C PRO A 14 -4.33 -2.75 5.38
N TYR A 15 -5.64 -2.48 5.20
CA TYR A 15 -6.23 -2.14 3.90
C TYR A 15 -5.75 -0.80 3.34
N LEU A 16 -5.02 0.00 4.14
CA LEU A 16 -4.39 1.24 3.69
C LEU A 16 -2.98 1.03 3.11
N TRP A 17 -2.54 -0.21 2.95
CA TRP A 17 -1.25 -0.53 2.31
C TRP A 17 -1.09 0.05 0.88
N PRO A 18 -2.13 0.17 0.02
CA PRO A 18 -1.97 0.79 -1.30
C PRO A 18 -1.61 2.27 -1.22
N LEU A 19 -2.05 2.94 -0.14
CA LEU A 19 -1.74 4.34 0.12
C LEU A 19 -0.27 4.50 0.54
N LEU A 20 0.22 3.59 1.40
CA LEU A 20 1.64 3.50 1.73
C LEU A 20 2.48 3.24 0.48
N TYR A 21 2.02 2.34 -0.39
CA TYR A 21 2.71 2.02 -1.63
C TYR A 21 2.73 3.22 -2.57
N LYS A 22 1.61 3.92 -2.76
CA LYS A 22 1.52 5.14 -3.57
C LYS A 22 2.46 6.24 -3.09
N ALA A 23 2.55 6.47 -1.77
CA ALA A 23 3.45 7.46 -1.19
C ALA A 23 4.93 7.13 -1.40
N ASN A 24 5.26 5.85 -1.63
CA ASN A 24 6.63 5.37 -1.81
C ASN A 24 6.89 4.80 -3.20
N SER A 25 5.95 4.90 -4.14
CA SER A 25 6.05 4.27 -5.47
C SER A 25 7.23 4.81 -6.29
N GLY A 26 7.68 6.03 -5.99
CA GLY A 26 8.90 6.60 -6.56
C GLY A 26 10.19 5.96 -6.03
N SER A 27 10.17 5.36 -4.84
CA SER A 27 11.32 4.68 -4.22
C SER A 27 11.20 3.15 -4.22
N ILE A 28 9.97 2.62 -4.34
CA ILE A 28 9.64 1.21 -4.25
C ILE A 28 8.97 0.80 -5.54
N LYS A 29 9.69 -0.02 -6.33
CA LYS A 29 9.15 -0.57 -7.57
C LYS A 29 8.16 -1.70 -7.35
N ASP A 30 8.21 -2.35 -6.18
CA ASP A 30 7.39 -3.50 -5.87
C ASP A 30 7.04 -3.53 -4.38
N ALA A 31 5.75 -3.67 -4.06
CA ALA A 31 5.26 -3.67 -2.67
C ALA A 31 5.78 -4.89 -1.87
N ASP A 32 6.27 -5.90 -2.58
CA ASP A 32 6.89 -7.12 -2.06
C ASP A 32 8.43 -7.01 -1.95
N LEU A 33 9.08 -6.16 -2.74
CA LEU A 33 10.51 -5.86 -2.62
C LEU A 33 10.75 -4.68 -1.67
N ILE A 34 10.67 -4.99 -0.38
CA ILE A 34 11.09 -4.09 0.70
C ILE A 34 12.29 -4.69 1.42
N TYR A 35 13.36 -3.92 1.52
CA TYR A 35 14.59 -4.34 2.19
C TYR A 35 14.56 -3.98 3.69
N PRO A 36 15.25 -4.76 4.55
CA PRO A 36 15.49 -4.37 5.93
C PRO A 36 16.17 -2.99 6.00
N ALA A 37 15.77 -2.15 6.96
CA ALA A 37 16.22 -0.76 7.13
C ALA A 37 15.77 0.25 6.06
N GLN A 38 14.86 -0.13 5.16
CA GLN A 38 14.28 0.81 4.20
C GLN A 38 13.35 1.82 4.89
N VAL A 39 13.60 3.11 4.65
CA VAL A 39 12.78 4.20 5.16
C VAL A 39 11.55 4.34 4.27
N LEU A 40 10.36 4.22 4.89
CA LEU A 40 9.07 4.37 4.22
C LEU A 40 8.41 5.68 4.66
N THR A 41 7.97 6.46 3.69
CA THR A 41 7.15 7.66 3.91
C THR A 41 5.72 7.25 4.21
N VAL A 42 5.21 7.65 5.37
CA VAL A 42 3.82 7.39 5.76
C VAL A 42 3.03 8.69 5.58
N ASP A 43 2.17 8.72 4.57
CA ASP A 43 1.29 9.86 4.33
C ASP A 43 0.06 9.81 5.25
N ARG A 44 0.20 10.40 6.43
CA ARG A 44 -0.91 10.56 7.39
C ARG A 44 -1.87 11.69 7.04
N ALA A 45 -1.52 12.53 6.06
CA ALA A 45 -2.38 13.64 5.61
C ALA A 45 -3.38 13.20 4.54
N ALA A 46 -3.34 11.92 4.13
CA ALA A 46 -4.27 11.34 3.18
C ALA A 46 -5.73 11.63 3.55
N SER A 47 -6.47 12.15 2.58
CA SER A 47 -7.87 12.49 2.77
C SER A 47 -8.72 11.23 2.93
N ASP A 48 -9.89 11.34 3.56
CA ASP A 48 -10.78 10.18 3.73
C ASP A 48 -11.21 9.55 2.40
N GLY A 49 -11.28 10.36 1.33
CA GLY A 49 -11.48 9.86 -0.03
C GLY A 49 -10.32 9.00 -0.56
N GLU A 50 -9.08 9.28 -0.17
CA GLU A 50 -7.91 8.46 -0.57
C GLU A 50 -7.85 7.17 0.25
N LYS A 51 -8.15 7.25 1.54
CA LYS A 51 -8.30 6.07 2.41
C LYS A 51 -9.39 5.14 1.87
N GLY A 52 -10.53 5.70 1.43
CA GLY A 52 -11.60 4.91 0.80
C GLY A 52 -11.20 4.26 -0.51
N ARG A 53 -10.38 4.92 -1.35
CA ARG A 53 -9.84 4.31 -2.58
C ARG A 53 -8.87 3.17 -2.27
N ALA A 54 -7.99 3.38 -1.29
CA ALA A 54 -7.03 2.36 -0.85
C ALA A 54 -7.77 1.14 -0.28
N ASP A 55 -8.75 1.37 0.59
CA ASP A 55 -9.59 0.32 1.17
C ASP A 55 -10.34 -0.46 0.09
N LYS A 56 -10.99 0.24 -0.84
CA LYS A 56 -11.71 -0.39 -1.96
C LYS A 56 -10.77 -1.19 -2.86
N HIS A 57 -9.56 -0.68 -3.10
CA HIS A 57 -8.55 -1.38 -3.90
C HIS A 57 -8.10 -2.67 -3.19
N ALA A 58 -7.80 -2.59 -1.90
CA ALA A 58 -7.40 -3.75 -1.11
C ALA A 58 -8.51 -4.81 -1.01
N HIS A 59 -9.78 -4.40 -0.89
CA HIS A 59 -10.93 -5.31 -0.91
C HIS A 59 -11.18 -5.94 -2.29
N ASN A 60 -11.07 -5.17 -3.38
CA ASN A 60 -11.27 -5.69 -4.74
C ASN A 60 -10.17 -6.65 -5.19
N ARG A 61 -8.98 -6.58 -4.57
CA ARG A 61 -7.85 -7.44 -4.90
C ARG A 61 -7.99 -8.86 -4.32
N GLY A 62 -8.66 -9.02 -3.18
CA GLY A 62 -8.76 -10.29 -2.45
C GLY A 62 -7.68 -10.49 -1.38
N PRO A 63 -7.63 -11.66 -0.70
CA PRO A 63 -6.71 -11.90 0.40
C PRO A 63 -5.25 -11.86 -0.07
N TRP A 64 -4.43 -11.08 0.63
CA TRP A 64 -3.01 -10.90 0.33
C TRP A 64 -2.25 -12.24 0.33
N GLN A 65 -1.79 -12.70 -0.84
CA GLN A 65 -0.90 -13.87 -0.96
C GLN A 65 0.54 -13.36 -1.04
N ILE A 66 1.36 -13.70 -0.04
CA ILE A 66 2.80 -13.40 -0.05
C ILE A 66 3.45 -14.17 -1.22
N GLY A 67 4.03 -13.46 -2.19
CA GLY A 67 4.96 -14.04 -3.18
C GLY A 67 4.65 -13.84 -4.66
N VAL A 68 3.60 -13.08 -5.03
CA VAL A 68 3.31 -12.80 -6.45
C VAL A 68 3.14 -11.29 -6.66
N VAL A 69 4.01 -10.72 -7.50
CA VAL A 69 3.87 -9.36 -8.03
C VAL A 69 2.64 -9.32 -8.92
N GLU A 70 1.51 -8.85 -8.39
CA GLU A 70 0.24 -8.90 -9.11
C GLU A 70 0.04 -7.64 -9.97
N GLU A 71 -0.34 -7.82 -11.24
CA GLU A 71 -0.58 -6.76 -12.23
C GLU A 71 -1.58 -5.69 -11.75
N SER A 72 -2.46 -6.04 -10.81
CA SER A 72 -3.44 -5.15 -10.18
C SER A 72 -2.80 -3.97 -9.44
N ASP A 73 -1.63 -4.17 -8.82
CA ASP A 73 -0.91 -3.13 -8.08
C ASP A 73 -0.30 -2.10 -9.04
N LYS A 74 0.17 -2.56 -10.22
CA LYS A 74 0.62 -1.66 -11.30
C LYS A 74 -0.56 -0.88 -11.90
N ALA A 75 -1.72 -1.51 -12.06
CA ALA A 75 -2.91 -0.84 -12.57
C ALA A 75 -3.39 0.30 -11.65
N TYR A 76 -3.30 0.12 -10.32
CA TYR A 76 -3.59 1.19 -9.36
C TYR A 76 -2.66 2.39 -9.49
N LEU A 77 -1.38 2.15 -9.75
CA LEU A 77 -0.40 3.22 -9.99
C LEU A 77 -0.56 3.87 -11.36
N ALA A 78 -1.02 3.14 -12.38
CA ALA A 78 -1.14 3.63 -13.76
C ALA A 78 -2.44 4.43 -14.02
N GLY A 79 -3.46 4.30 -13.17
CA GLY A 79 -4.78 4.91 -13.36
C GLY A 79 -5.10 6.12 -12.46
N GLY A 80 -4.07 6.80 -11.93
CA GLY A 80 -4.20 7.95 -11.02
C GLY A 80 -4.22 9.29 -11.73
#